data_AF-A0A2V2GPD5-F1
#
_entry.id   AF-A0A2V2GPD5-F1
#
_cell.length_a   1.000
_cell.length_b   1.000
_cell.length_c   1.000
_cell.angle_alpha   90.00
_cell.angle_beta   90.00
_cell.angle_gamma   90.00
#
_symmetry.space_group_name_H-M   'P 1'
#
loop_
_entity.id
_entity.type
_entity.pdbx_description
1 polymer ?
#
loop_
_entity_poly.entity_id
_entity_poly.type
_entity_poly.pdbx_seq_one_letter_code
_entity_poly.pdbx_strand_id
1 'polypeptide(L)' 'MECKYCRTENIEGAVFCSQCGTRIDGKKVCKSCGKLNAETNVYCNYCGGARRFRQKRRRFAAGSRLRRGRYAAICSR' A
#
# COMPACT_ATOMS: atom_id res chain seq x y z
N MET A 1 16.89 -15.17 -0.30
CA MET A 1 16.02 -14.11 -0.88
C MET A 1 16.38 -13.84 -2.34
N GLU A 2 15.41 -13.78 -3.23
CA GLU A 2 15.67 -13.56 -4.67
C GLU A 2 15.66 -12.06 -5.03
N CYS A 3 16.65 -11.60 -5.80
CA CYS A 3 16.66 -10.25 -6.30
C CYS A 3 15.58 -10.05 -7.39
N LYS A 4 14.64 -9.13 -7.19
CA LYS A 4 13.56 -8.85 -8.16
C LYS A 4 14.04 -8.26 -9.50
N TYR A 5 15.29 -7.81 -9.57
CA TYR A 5 15.86 -7.16 -10.76
C TYR A 5 16.64 -8.16 -11.63
N CYS A 6 17.54 -8.93 -11.02
CA CYS A 6 18.42 -9.86 -11.74
C CYS A 6 18.15 -11.34 -11.43
N ARG A 7 17.16 -11.65 -10.58
CA ARG A 7 16.77 -13.01 -10.16
C ARG A 7 17.85 -13.83 -9.48
N THR A 8 18.95 -13.20 -9.09
CA THR A 8 20.00 -13.85 -8.32
C THR A 8 19.50 -14.20 -6.93
N GLU A 9 19.78 -15.43 -6.51
CA GLU A 9 19.60 -15.86 -5.14
C GLU A 9 20.65 -15.20 -4.24
N ASN A 10 20.18 -14.46 -3.23
CA ASN A 10 21.03 -13.85 -2.22
C ASN A 10 20.76 -14.50 -0.86
N ILE A 11 21.79 -14.49 -0.03
CA ILE A 11 21.73 -14.86 1.38
C ILE A 11 20.60 -14.12 2.12
N GLU A 12 20.00 -14.80 3.08
CA GLU A 12 18.97 -14.20 3.92
C GLU A 12 19.57 -13.08 4.77
N GLY A 13 18.96 -11.90 4.73
CA GLY A 13 19.49 -10.70 5.39
C GLY A 13 20.48 -9.89 4.55
N ALA A 14 20.77 -10.28 3.30
CA ALA A 14 21.58 -9.48 2.39
C ALA A 14 20.97 -8.09 2.18
N VAL A 15 21.78 -7.03 2.35
CA VAL A 15 21.29 -5.66 2.17
C VAL A 15 21.26 -5.26 0.69
N PHE A 16 22.28 -5.70 -0.04
CA PHE A 16 22.46 -5.45 -1.47
C PHE A 16 22.59 -6.79 -2.19
N CYS A 17 22.13 -6.83 -3.43
CA CYS A 17 22.35 -7.97 -4.29
C CYS A 17 23.83 -8.05 -4.67
N SER A 18 24.43 -9.23 -4.53
CA SER A 18 25.84 -9.50 -4.86
C SER A 18 26.16 -9.38 -6.35
N GLN A 19 25.16 -9.45 -7.23
CA GLN A 19 25.33 -9.40 -8.68
C GLN A 19 24.99 -8.02 -9.27
N CYS A 20 23.81 -7.48 -8.95
CA CYS A 20 23.37 -6.20 -9.55
C CYS A 20 23.59 -4.97 -8.65
N GLY A 21 24.00 -5.16 -7.39
CA GLY A 21 24.18 -4.06 -6.44
C GLY A 21 22.88 -3.40 -5.96
N THR A 22 21.71 -3.88 -6.39
CA THR A 22 20.43 -3.29 -5.96
C THR A 22 20.10 -3.66 -4.52
N ARG A 23 19.53 -2.71 -3.77
CA ARG A 23 19.12 -2.91 -2.37
C ARG A 23 17.88 -3.80 -2.28
N ILE A 24 17.96 -4.85 -1.47
CA ILE A 24 16.93 -5.88 -1.36
C ILE A 24 16.38 -6.05 0.06
N ASP A 25 16.89 -5.31 1.05
CA ASP A 25 16.56 -5.42 2.49
C ASP A 25 15.14 -4.99 2.90
N GLY A 26 14.28 -4.58 1.96
CA GLY A 26 12.92 -4.14 2.26
C GLY A 26 12.83 -2.84 3.08
N LYS A 27 13.93 -2.11 3.26
CA LYS A 27 13.94 -0.77 3.86
C LYS A 27 14.20 0.26 2.77
N LYS A 28 13.51 1.38 2.86
CA LYS A 28 13.63 2.49 1.92
C LYS A 28 14.10 3.74 2.63
N VAL A 29 15.01 4.48 2.01
CA VAL A 29 15.47 5.79 2.47
C VAL A 29 14.30 6.79 2.49
N CYS A 30 14.16 7.54 3.57
CA CYS A 30 13.21 8.64 3.66
C CYS A 30 13.73 9.83 2.85
N LYS A 31 12.96 10.33 1.88
CA LYS A 31 13.38 11.49 1.06
C LYS A 31 13.45 12.80 1.85
N SER A 32 12.77 12.89 3.00
CA SER A 32 12.72 14.10 3.82
C SER A 32 13.91 14.23 4.78
N CYS A 33 14.44 13.11 5.29
CA CYS A 33 15.48 13.13 6.33
C CYS A 33 16.67 12.20 6.06
N GLY A 34 16.66 11.45 4.96
CA GLY A 34 17.73 10.51 4.61
C GLY A 34 17.81 9.23 5.46
N LYS A 35 16.98 9.07 6.49
CA LYS A 35 17.02 7.86 7.34
C LYS A 35 16.29 6.67 6.73
N LEU A 36 16.81 5.47 7.01
CA LEU A 36 16.19 4.21 6.60
C LEU A 36 14.94 3.93 7.41
N ASN A 37 13.84 3.63 6.71
CA ASN A 37 12.58 3.19 7.33
C ASN A 37 12.09 1.93 6.63
N ALA A 38 11.35 1.10 7.37
CA ALA A 38 10.67 -0.05 6.80
C ALA A 38 9.75 0.38 5.65
N GLU A 39 9.66 -0.44 4.61
CA GLU A 39 8.76 -0.20 3.48
C GLU A 39 7.27 -0.19 3.90
N THR A 40 6.93 -0.91 4.96
CA THR A 40 5.58 -1.00 5.53
C THR A 40 5.15 0.25 6.29
N ASN A 41 6.07 1.13 6.70
CA ASN A 41 5.73 2.29 7.52
C ASN A 41 5.04 3.39 6.70
N VAL A 42 3.86 3.82 7.15
CA VAL A 42 3.08 4.92 6.55
C VAL A 42 3.79 6.27 6.67
N TYR A 43 4.46 6.48 7.79
CA TYR A 43 5.22 7.68 8.11
C TYR A 43 6.66 7.33 8.46
N CYS A 44 7.55 8.31 8.36
CA CYS A 44 8.91 8.14 8.85
C CYS A 44 8.92 8.18 10.39
N ASN A 45 9.48 7.15 11.04
CA ASN A 45 9.56 7.08 12.51
C ASN A 45 10.52 8.12 13.11
N TYR A 46 11.37 8.74 12.30
CA TYR A 46 12.38 9.68 12.77
C TYR A 46 12.00 11.14 12.56
N CYS A 47 11.39 11.48 11.42
CA CYS A 47 11.05 12.87 11.10
C CYS A 47 9.53 13.12 10.97
N GLY A 48 8.70 12.08 11.09
CA GLY A 48 7.25 12.20 10.87
C GLY A 48 6.84 12.45 9.41
N GLY A 49 7.80 12.61 8.50
CA GLY A 49 7.54 12.88 7.08
C GLY A 49 6.67 11.80 6.44
N ALA A 50 5.59 12.23 5.79
CA ALA A 50 4.67 11.33 5.09
C ALA A 50 5.39 10.63 3.95
N ARG A 51 5.50 9.30 4.03
CA ARG A 51 5.91 8.50 2.87
C ARG A 51 4.68 8.48 1.97
N ARG A 52 4.70 9.17 0.82
CA ARG A 52 3.53 9.28 -0.07
C ARG A 52 2.99 7.88 -0.44
N PHE A 53 2.05 7.38 0.34
CA PHE A 53 1.24 6.26 -0.03
C PHE A 53 0.25 6.79 -1.04
N ARG A 54 0.51 6.49 -2.31
CA ARG A 54 -0.53 6.35 -3.32
C ARG A 54 -1.39 5.17 -2.89
N GLN A 55 -2.20 5.37 -1.84
CA GLN A 55 -3.25 4.45 -1.45
C GLN A 55 -4.12 4.33 -2.69
N LYS A 56 -4.05 3.19 -3.37
CA LYS A 56 -5.11 2.79 -4.30
C LYS A 56 -6.38 2.83 -3.45
N ARG A 57 -7.13 3.93 -3.56
CA ARG A 57 -8.46 4.06 -2.97
C ARG A 57 -9.22 2.85 -3.49
N ARG A 58 -9.36 1.81 -2.66
CA ARG A 58 -10.30 0.73 -2.95
C ARG A 58 -11.64 1.45 -3.02
N ARG A 59 -12.14 1.62 -4.25
CA ARG A 59 -13.50 2.08 -4.51
C ARG A 59 -14.40 1.04 -3.86
N PHE A 60 -14.79 1.26 -2.60
CA PHE A 60 -15.94 0.59 -2.04
C PHE A 60 -17.12 1.07 -2.88
N ALA A 61 -17.57 0.24 -3.80
CA ALA A 61 -18.87 0.40 -4.42
C ALA A 61 -19.88 0.31 -3.28
N ALA A 62 -20.48 1.44 -2.91
CA ALA A 62 -21.59 1.49 -1.96
C ALA A 62 -22.76 0.71 -2.58
N GLY A 63 -22.90 -0.55 -2.19
CA GLY A 63 -24.10 -1.32 -2.43
C GLY A 63 -25.28 -0.78 -1.62
N SER A 64 -26.48 -1.15 -2.10
CA SER A 64 -27.78 -1.13 -1.42
C SER A 64 -28.57 0.20 -1.34
N ARG A 65 -29.28 0.53 -2.44
CA ARG A 65 -30.49 1.36 -2.36
C ARG A 65 -31.71 0.43 -2.24
N LEU A 66 -31.95 -0.08 -1.04
CA LEU A 66 -33.12 -0.89 -0.67
C LEU A 66 -34.07 -0.03 0.16
N ARG A 67 -35.08 0.58 -0.48
CA ARG A 67 -36.32 1.14 0.15
C ARG A 67 -37.36 1.31 -0.95
N ARG A 68 -38.65 1.02 -0.81
CA ARG A 68 -39.53 0.33 0.14
C ARG A 68 -40.88 0.17 -0.62
N GLY A 69 -41.68 -0.81 -0.23
CA GLY A 69 -42.90 -1.25 -0.95
C GLY A 69 -43.93 -0.17 -1.28
N ARG A 70 -44.67 -0.39 -2.38
CA ARG A 70 -45.88 0.35 -2.73
C ARG A 70 -47.07 -0.51 -2.34
N TYR A 71 -47.62 -0.29 -1.14
CA TYR A 71 -48.96 -0.76 -0.80
C TYR A 71 -49.90 0.45 -0.81
N ALA A 72 -51.03 0.25 -1.47
CA ALA A 72 -52.32 0.93 -1.30
C ALA A 72 -52.44 2.42 -1.66
N ALA A 73 -53.24 2.68 -2.70
CA ALA A 73 -54.40 3.56 -2.58
C ALA A 73 -55.40 3.23 -3.71
N ILE A 74 -56.30 2.30 -3.41
CA ILE A 74 -57.63 2.24 -4.02
C ILE A 74 -58.39 3.44 -3.45
N CYS A 75 -58.86 4.37 -4.28
CA CYS A 75 -59.96 5.23 -3.90
C CYS A 75 -60.68 5.75 -5.15
N SER A 76 -61.92 5.30 -5.29
CA SER A 76 -62.90 5.64 -6.31
C SER A 76 -63.40 7.08 -6.19
N ARG A 77 -63.57 7.76 -7.33
CA ARG A 77 -64.73 8.61 -7.60
C ARG A 77 -64.86 8.94 -9.07
#